data_AF-A0A2G9I6P9-F1
#
_entry.id   AF-A0A2G9I6P9-F1
#
_cell.length_a   1.000
_cell.length_b   1.000
_cell.length_c   1.000
_cell.angle_alpha   90.00
_cell.angle_beta   90.00
_cell.angle_gamma   90.00
#
_symmetry.space_group_name_H-M   'P 1'
#
loop_
_entity.id
_entity.type
_entity.pdbx_description
1 polymer ?
#
loop_
_entity_poly.entity_id
_entity_poly.type
_entity_poly.pdbx_seq_one_letter_code
_entity_poly.pdbx_strand_id
1 'polypeptide(L)'
;MFLKLNAINFQLPKCPSFALPPAPSLRSPKFFMASTFGSGSKEVETVKKPFSPPCEVHVQVTHSMPPQKVKIFKAMEDWAGNNILVHLKPVEKCWQPQDFLPDPASDGFHDQVKELRERAKEIPDDYFVVLVGDMITEEALPTYQMMLNTLDGV
;
A
#
# COMPACT_ATOMS: atom_id res chain seq x y z
N MET A 1 18.37 26.77 1.93
CA MET A 1 18.08 26.86 3.38
C MET A 1 18.08 25.45 3.91
N PHE A 2 19.17 25.03 4.58
CA PHE A 2 19.38 23.66 5.04
C PHE A 2 18.42 23.35 6.19
N LEU A 3 17.53 22.37 6.02
CA LEU A 3 16.75 21.81 7.11
C LEU A 3 17.64 20.81 7.86
N LYS A 4 18.15 21.26 9.01
CA LYS A 4 18.88 20.44 9.97
C LYS A 4 17.88 19.50 10.65
N LEU A 5 17.82 18.24 10.21
CA LEU A 5 17.02 17.21 10.86
C LEU A 5 17.68 16.83 12.18
N ASN A 6 17.00 17.10 13.30
CA ASN A 6 17.41 16.61 14.61
C ASN A 6 17.19 15.10 14.69
N ALA A 7 18.16 14.37 15.22
CA ALA A 7 18.07 12.94 15.47
C ALA A 7 16.93 12.66 16.46
N ILE A 8 15.86 12.03 15.99
CA ILE A 8 14.78 11.53 16.83
C ILE A 8 15.29 10.24 17.48
N ASN A 9 15.69 10.34 18.75
CA ASN A 9 16.13 9.22 19.56
C ASN A 9 14.90 8.46 20.07
N PHE A 10 14.53 7.37 19.39
CA PHE A 10 13.52 6.43 19.91
C PHE A 10 14.15 5.58 21.01
N GLN A 11 14.03 6.03 22.26
CA GLN A 11 14.29 5.19 23.42
C GLN A 11 13.09 4.25 23.62
N LEU A 12 13.23 3.02 23.16
CA LEU A 12 12.29 1.93 23.44
C LEU A 12 12.41 1.54 24.93
N PRO A 13 11.31 1.44 25.70
CA PRO A 13 11.39 0.94 27.08
C PRO A 13 11.90 -0.50 27.09
N LYS A 14 12.97 -0.77 27.85
CA LYS A 14 13.46 -2.13 28.11
C LYS A 14 12.42 -2.90 28.92
N CYS A 15 11.73 -3.84 28.29
CA CYS A 15 10.96 -4.86 29.00
C CYS A 15 11.90 -5.81 29.75
N PRO A 16 11.53 -6.31 30.96
CA PRO A 16 12.33 -7.26 31.70
C PRO A 16 12.42 -8.59 30.93
N SER A 17 13.65 -9.09 30.78
CA SER A 17 13.94 -10.39 30.18
C SER A 17 13.42 -11.52 31.07
N PHE A 18 12.32 -12.15 30.66
CA PHE A 18 11.88 -13.42 31.20
C PHE A 18 12.66 -14.55 30.51
N ALA A 19 13.44 -15.31 31.28
CA ALA A 19 14.08 -16.52 30.80
C ALA A 19 13.02 -17.62 30.60
N LEU A 20 12.92 -18.16 29.38
CA LEU A 20 12.09 -19.33 29.07
C LEU A 20 12.87 -20.63 29.39
N PRO A 21 12.24 -21.64 30.01
CA PRO A 21 12.84 -22.96 30.17
C PRO A 21 12.93 -23.68 28.83
N PRO A 22 13.87 -24.64 28.64
CA PRO A 22 14.02 -25.33 27.37
C PRO A 22 12.90 -26.37 27.22
N ALA A 23 12.15 -26.29 26.13
CA ALA A 23 11.11 -27.25 25.76
C ALA A 23 11.23 -27.59 24.25
N PRO A 24 10.81 -28.81 23.85
CA PRO A 24 11.33 -29.52 22.67
C PRO A 24 10.81 -28.93 21.35
N SER A 25 11.50 -29.23 20.26
CA SER A 25 11.21 -28.70 18.93
C SER A 25 9.76 -28.97 18.52
N LEU A 26 8.98 -27.89 18.46
CA LEU A 26 7.66 -27.89 17.86
C LEU A 26 7.71 -27.05 16.59
N ARG A 27 7.47 -27.76 15.49
CA ARG A 27 7.27 -27.33 14.11
C ARG A 27 6.54 -25.97 14.05
N SER A 28 7.06 -25.02 13.27
CA SER A 28 6.40 -23.74 13.03
C SER A 28 4.96 -23.94 12.52
N PRO A 29 3.99 -23.10 12.94
CA PRO A 29 2.67 -23.13 12.36
C PRO A 29 2.77 -22.62 10.92
N LYS A 30 2.42 -23.49 9.96
CA LYS A 30 2.15 -23.04 8.60
C LYS A 30 0.90 -22.18 8.63
N PHE A 31 1.03 -20.88 8.37
CA PHE A 31 -0.12 -20.05 8.04
C PHE A 31 -0.69 -20.54 6.71
N PHE A 32 -1.90 -21.08 6.74
CA PHE A 32 -2.69 -21.32 5.55
C PHE A 32 -3.72 -20.19 5.45
N MET A 33 -3.69 -19.43 4.35
CA MET A 33 -4.82 -18.58 3.98
C MET A 33 -6.00 -19.50 3.66
N ALA A 34 -7.04 -19.43 4.49
CA ALA A 34 -8.29 -20.13 4.22
C ALA A 34 -8.98 -19.47 3.02
N SER A 35 -8.86 -20.09 1.84
CA SER A 35 -9.81 -19.88 0.77
C SER A 35 -11.03 -20.76 1.04
N THR A 36 -12.21 -20.15 1.14
CA THR A 36 -13.48 -20.85 1.20
C THR A 36 -13.72 -21.57 -0.13
N PHE A 37 -13.20 -22.79 -0.28
CA PHE A 37 -13.59 -23.69 -1.35
C PHE A 37 -14.88 -24.42 -0.95
N GLY A 38 -15.92 -24.22 -1.76
CA GLY A 38 -17.16 -24.97 -1.67
C GLY A 38 -16.94 -26.48 -1.82
N SER A 39 -17.69 -27.22 -1.01
CA SER A 39 -17.77 -28.68 -0.98
C SER A 39 -18.07 -29.31 -2.34
N GLY A 40 -17.27 -30.30 -2.77
CA GLY A 40 -17.68 -31.28 -3.77
C GLY A 40 -16.56 -32.03 -4.51
N SER A 41 -16.49 -33.35 -4.26
CA SER A 41 -15.86 -34.42 -5.05
C SER A 41 -14.34 -34.61 -5.02
N LYS A 42 -13.93 -35.84 -4.69
CA LYS A 42 -12.57 -36.37 -4.81
C LYS A 42 -12.27 -36.64 -6.29
N GLU A 43 -11.28 -35.98 -6.86
CA GLU A 43 -10.56 -36.50 -8.01
C GLU A 43 -9.10 -35.99 -7.97
N VAL A 44 -8.17 -36.94 -7.95
CA VAL A 44 -6.73 -36.68 -8.08
C VAL A 44 -6.46 -36.63 -9.57
N GLU A 45 -6.24 -35.44 -10.10
CA GLU A 45 -5.56 -35.26 -11.38
C GLU A 45 -4.76 -33.96 -11.36
N THR A 46 -3.45 -34.08 -11.56
CA THR A 46 -2.48 -32.99 -11.67
C THR A 46 -2.72 -32.21 -12.96
N VAL A 47 -3.74 -31.36 -12.96
CA VAL A 47 -3.94 -30.32 -13.96
C VAL A 47 -3.83 -28.99 -13.22
N LYS A 48 -2.78 -28.22 -13.55
CA LYS A 48 -2.65 -26.84 -13.05
C LYS A 48 -3.89 -26.08 -13.51
N LYS A 49 -4.85 -25.86 -12.60
CA LYS A 49 -6.00 -24.99 -12.86
C LYS A 49 -5.45 -23.64 -13.34
N PRO A 50 -5.94 -23.10 -14.47
CA PRO A 50 -5.59 -21.74 -14.88
C PRO A 50 -5.88 -20.79 -13.73
N PHE A 51 -4.94 -19.87 -13.46
CA PHE A 51 -5.21 -18.81 -12.50
C PHE A 51 -6.38 -17.98 -13.02
N SER A 52 -7.46 -17.94 -12.24
CA SER A 52 -8.56 -17.00 -12.43
C SER A 52 -8.40 -15.87 -11.41
N PRO A 53 -8.35 -14.60 -11.83
CA PRO A 53 -8.39 -13.48 -10.91
C PRO A 53 -9.64 -13.57 -10.02
N PRO A 54 -9.54 -13.26 -8.72
CA PRO A 54 -10.73 -13.12 -7.87
C PRO A 54 -11.68 -12.08 -8.47
N CYS A 55 -12.92 -12.49 -8.74
CA CYS A 55 -13.99 -11.58 -9.17
C CYS A 55 -14.85 -11.19 -7.97
N GLU A 56 -15.50 -10.02 -8.05
CA GLU A 56 -16.47 -9.58 -7.06
C GLU A 56 -17.63 -10.58 -6.96
N VAL A 57 -17.99 -10.94 -5.72
CA VAL A 57 -19.06 -11.91 -5.42
C VAL A 57 -20.40 -11.20 -5.13
N HIS A 58 -20.39 -9.86 -5.04
CA HIS A 58 -21.56 -9.06 -4.71
C HIS A 58 -22.31 -8.59 -5.96
N VAL A 59 -23.63 -8.42 -5.85
CA VAL A 59 -24.45 -7.81 -6.90
C VAL A 59 -24.05 -6.34 -7.04
N GLN A 60 -23.67 -5.93 -8.26
CA GLN A 60 -23.31 -4.54 -8.55
C GLN A 60 -24.57 -3.67 -8.58
N VAL A 61 -24.63 -2.71 -7.64
CA VAL A 61 -25.64 -1.65 -7.61
C VAL A 61 -24.95 -0.35 -7.96
N THR A 62 -25.37 0.28 -9.05
CA THR A 62 -24.84 1.57 -9.52
C THR A 62 -25.89 2.68 -9.34
N HIS A 63 -25.44 3.93 -9.25
CA HIS A 63 -26.29 5.12 -9.20
C HIS A 63 -27.40 5.08 -8.14
N SER A 64 -27.06 4.66 -6.92
CA SER A 64 -28.01 4.61 -5.81
C SER A 64 -28.41 5.99 -5.27
N MET A 65 -27.69 7.06 -5.64
CA MET A 65 -28.03 8.42 -5.23
C MET A 65 -29.18 8.99 -6.09
N PRO A 66 -30.25 9.54 -5.48
CA PRO A 66 -31.29 10.22 -6.24
C PRO A 66 -30.73 11.39 -7.07
N PRO A 67 -31.11 11.53 -8.34
CA PRO A 67 -30.51 12.51 -9.26
C PRO A 67 -30.68 13.97 -8.81
N GLN A 68 -31.69 14.26 -8.00
CA GLN A 68 -31.91 15.60 -7.43
C GLN A 68 -30.77 16.02 -6.50
N LYS A 69 -30.10 15.07 -5.82
CA LYS A 69 -29.00 15.35 -4.88
C LYS A 69 -27.72 15.80 -5.57
N VAL A 70 -27.53 15.51 -6.86
CA VAL A 70 -26.41 16.03 -7.66
C VAL A 70 -26.34 17.57 -7.63
N LYS A 71 -27.50 18.24 -7.52
CA LYS A 71 -27.57 19.71 -7.42
C LYS A 71 -26.86 20.26 -6.18
N ILE A 72 -26.78 19.47 -5.10
CA ILE A 72 -26.11 19.88 -3.86
C ILE A 72 -24.61 20.06 -4.13
N PHE A 73 -23.98 19.10 -4.80
CA PHE A 73 -22.55 19.18 -5.13
C PHE A 73 -22.23 20.34 -6.07
N LYS A 74 -23.09 20.59 -7.06
CA LYS A 74 -22.98 21.79 -7.91
C LYS A 74 -23.03 23.09 -7.12
N ALA A 75 -23.88 23.17 -6.09
CA ALA A 75 -23.96 24.34 -5.22
C ALA A 75 -22.76 24.45 -4.26
N MET A 76 -22.03 23.36 -4.02
CA MET A 76 -20.86 23.29 -3.14
C MET A 76 -19.53 23.56 -3.85
N GLU A 77 -19.52 23.81 -5.15
CA GLU A 77 -18.28 23.99 -5.95
C GLU A 77 -17.38 25.09 -5.39
N ASP A 78 -17.91 26.30 -5.17
CA ASP A 78 -17.16 27.42 -4.58
C ASP A 78 -16.66 27.11 -3.17
N TRP A 79 -17.46 26.38 -2.37
CA TRP A 79 -17.07 25.97 -1.04
C TRP A 79 -15.91 24.97 -1.10
N ALA A 80 -15.97 23.99 -2.00
CA ALA A 80 -14.91 23.02 -2.21
C ALA A 80 -13.61 23.70 -2.70
N GLY A 81 -13.71 24.70 -3.58
CA GLY A 81 -12.58 25.51 -4.01
C GLY A 81 -11.86 26.19 -2.84
N ASN A 82 -12.64 26.77 -1.91
CA ASN A 82 -12.09 27.51 -0.77
C ASN A 82 -11.66 26.65 0.43
N ASN A 83 -12.18 25.42 0.55
CA ASN A 83 -11.99 24.59 1.75
C ASN A 83 -11.34 23.23 1.49
N ILE A 84 -11.48 22.66 0.29
CA ILE A 84 -10.90 21.35 -0.06
C ILE A 84 -9.62 21.54 -0.87
N LEU A 85 -9.66 22.31 -1.97
CA LEU A 85 -8.52 22.44 -2.88
C LEU A 85 -7.30 23.10 -2.22
N VAL A 86 -7.51 23.87 -1.14
CA VAL A 86 -6.44 24.48 -0.34
C VAL A 86 -5.50 23.48 0.33
N HIS A 87 -5.93 22.20 0.46
CA HIS A 87 -5.09 21.13 0.99
C HIS A 87 -4.13 20.54 -0.04
N LEU A 88 -4.35 20.80 -1.34
CA LEU A 88 -3.43 20.38 -2.39
C LEU A 88 -2.18 21.25 -2.36
N LYS A 89 -1.02 20.60 -2.30
CA LYS A 89 0.26 21.28 -2.35
C LYS A 89 0.55 21.69 -3.80
N PRO A 90 1.01 22.93 -4.06
CA PRO A 90 1.48 23.32 -5.39
C PRO A 90 2.57 22.39 -5.89
N VAL A 91 2.56 22.05 -7.18
CA VAL A 91 3.45 21.06 -7.80
C VAL A 91 4.92 21.41 -7.57
N GLU A 92 5.27 22.69 -7.68
CA GLU A 92 6.63 23.20 -7.51
C GLU A 92 7.15 23.04 -6.07
N LYS A 93 6.25 22.81 -5.12
CA LYS A 93 6.58 22.57 -3.72
C LYS A 93 6.47 21.08 -3.36
N CYS A 94 5.93 20.23 -4.23
CA CYS A 94 5.87 18.79 -4.01
C CYS A 94 7.26 18.17 -4.13
N TRP A 95 7.54 17.21 -3.26
CA TRP A 95 8.69 16.34 -3.45
C TRP A 95 8.45 15.46 -4.69
N GLN A 96 9.51 15.08 -5.37
CA GLN A 96 9.48 14.16 -6.50
C GLN A 96 10.21 12.86 -6.13
N PRO A 97 9.88 11.72 -6.74
CA PRO A 97 10.57 10.46 -6.44
C PRO A 97 12.10 10.55 -6.56
N GLN A 98 12.58 11.33 -7.54
CA GLN A 98 14.01 11.52 -7.76
C GLN A 98 14.73 12.18 -6.57
N ASP A 99 14.03 12.93 -5.71
CA ASP A 99 14.60 13.53 -4.49
C ASP A 99 15.09 12.46 -3.49
N PHE A 100 14.57 11.23 -3.59
CA PHE A 100 14.87 10.11 -2.69
C PHE A 100 15.55 8.92 -3.38
N LEU A 101 15.82 9.01 -4.68
CA LEU A 101 16.44 7.96 -5.47
C LEU A 101 17.87 8.33 -5.87
N PRO A 102 18.76 7.34 -6.09
CA PRO A 102 20.06 7.59 -6.68
C PRO A 102 19.95 8.40 -7.97
N ASP A 103 20.79 9.41 -8.13
CA ASP A 103 20.77 10.29 -9.31
C ASP A 103 21.43 9.60 -10.50
N PRO A 104 20.69 9.23 -11.56
CA PRO A 104 21.23 8.53 -12.72
C PRO A 104 22.16 9.41 -13.58
N ALA A 105 22.10 10.73 -13.44
CA ALA A 105 22.95 11.66 -14.17
C ALA A 105 24.26 11.97 -13.44
N SER A 106 24.43 11.50 -12.20
CA SER A 106 25.62 11.70 -11.39
C SER A 106 26.69 10.64 -11.67
N ASP A 107 27.96 11.05 -11.70
CA ASP A 107 29.11 10.13 -11.77
C ASP A 107 29.14 9.12 -10.61
N GLY A 108 28.48 9.45 -9.48
CA GLY A 108 28.37 8.59 -8.29
C GLY A 108 27.16 7.65 -8.28
N PHE A 109 26.39 7.55 -9.36
CA PHE A 109 25.16 6.74 -9.41
C PHE A 109 25.37 5.30 -8.92
N HIS A 110 26.40 4.64 -9.43
CA HIS A 110 26.66 3.24 -9.11
C HIS A 110 27.03 3.02 -7.63
N ASP A 111 27.74 3.97 -7.02
CA ASP A 111 28.08 3.91 -5.60
C ASP A 111 26.84 4.12 -4.73
N GLN A 112 25.98 5.07 -5.08
CA GLN A 112 24.70 5.31 -4.39
C GLN A 112 23.77 4.08 -4.47
N VAL A 113 23.68 3.45 -5.65
CA VAL A 113 22.91 2.21 -5.84
C VAL A 113 23.50 1.07 -4.99
N LYS A 114 24.83 0.94 -4.95
CA LYS A 114 25.50 -0.06 -4.13
C LYS A 114 25.19 0.14 -2.65
N GLU A 115 25.30 1.37 -2.16
CA GLU A 115 24.98 1.71 -0.76
C GLU A 115 23.52 1.39 -0.41
N LEU A 116 22.57 1.75 -1.28
CA LEU A 116 21.16 1.43 -1.09
C LEU A 116 20.96 -0.09 -0.97
N ARG A 117 21.60 -0.88 -1.84
CA ARG A 117 21.49 -2.34 -1.83
C ARG A 117 22.13 -2.97 -0.60
N GLU A 118 23.25 -2.43 -0.10
CA GLU A 118 23.86 -2.94 1.14
C GLU A 118 22.95 -2.69 2.35
N ARG A 119 22.38 -1.49 2.48
CA ARG A 119 21.41 -1.19 3.56
C ARG A 119 20.16 -2.08 3.47
N ALA A 120 19.69 -2.35 2.26
CA ALA A 120 18.52 -3.21 2.05
C ALA A 120 18.75 -4.66 2.52
N LYS A 121 19.99 -5.16 2.57
CA LYS A 121 20.29 -6.51 3.09
C LYS A 121 20.07 -6.65 4.59
N GLU A 122 20.08 -5.54 5.33
CA GLU A 122 19.84 -5.54 6.78
C GLU A 122 18.34 -5.49 7.13
N ILE A 123 17.47 -5.31 6.12
CA ILE A 123 16.01 -5.24 6.28
C ILE A 123 15.43 -6.67 6.19
N PRO A 124 14.61 -7.10 7.17
CA PRO A 124 14.05 -8.45 7.18
C PRO A 124 12.98 -8.66 6.09
N ASP A 125 12.84 -9.90 5.61
CA ASP A 125 11.88 -10.26 4.57
C ASP A 125 10.42 -9.93 4.94
N ASP A 126 10.05 -10.08 6.21
CA ASP A 126 8.71 -9.75 6.71
C ASP A 126 8.34 -8.27 6.44
N TYR A 127 9.35 -7.39 6.47
CA TYR A 127 9.16 -5.98 6.12
C TYR A 127 8.91 -5.82 4.62
N PHE A 128 9.66 -6.52 3.78
CA PHE A 128 9.49 -6.47 2.32
C PHE A 128 8.14 -7.02 1.88
N VAL A 129 7.58 -8.02 2.56
CA VAL A 129 6.23 -8.52 2.26
C VAL A 129 5.19 -7.40 2.39
N VAL A 130 5.25 -6.63 3.48
CA VAL A 130 4.34 -5.50 3.70
C VAL A 130 4.62 -4.37 2.70
N LEU A 131 5.89 -3.98 2.54
CA LEU A 131 6.28 -2.90 1.64
C LEU A 131 5.88 -3.17 0.18
N VAL A 132 6.05 -4.40 -0.29
CA VAL A 132 5.62 -4.79 -1.64
C VAL A 132 4.11 -4.81 -1.75
N GLY A 133 3.40 -5.22 -0.70
CA GLY A 133 1.94 -5.09 -0.62
C GLY A 133 1.48 -3.65 -0.79
N ASP A 134 2.08 -2.72 -0.06
CA ASP A 134 1.80 -1.29 -0.15
C ASP A 134 2.10 -0.75 -1.56
N MET A 135 3.27 -1.10 -2.13
CA MET A 135 3.64 -0.72 -3.50
C MET A 135 2.61 -1.22 -4.53
N ILE A 136 2.15 -2.48 -4.43
CA ILE A 136 1.15 -3.03 -5.34
C ILE A 136 -0.17 -2.25 -5.24
N THR A 137 -0.58 -1.87 -4.03
CA THR A 137 -1.80 -1.06 -3.85
C THR A 137 -1.63 0.35 -4.42
N GLU A 138 -0.50 1.02 -4.19
CA GLU A 138 -0.24 2.36 -4.75
C GLU A 138 -0.18 2.37 -6.29
N GLU A 139 0.35 1.31 -6.91
CA GLU A 139 0.38 1.15 -8.37
C GLU A 139 -1.02 0.88 -9.00
N ALA A 140 -2.03 0.55 -8.20
CA ALA A 140 -3.41 0.41 -8.66
C ALA A 140 -4.14 1.76 -8.84
N LEU A 141 -3.39 2.87 -8.92
CA LEU A 141 -3.91 4.23 -9.06
C LEU A 141 -4.99 4.43 -10.16
N PRO A 142 -4.88 3.83 -11.36
CA PRO A 142 -5.94 3.96 -12.37
C PRO A 142 -7.31 3.48 -11.87
N THR A 143 -7.34 2.46 -11.03
CA THR A 143 -8.58 1.94 -10.41
C THR A 143 -9.13 2.92 -9.39
N TYR A 144 -8.28 3.56 -8.58
CA TYR A 144 -8.73 4.56 -7.59
C TYR A 144 -9.28 5.82 -8.27
N GLN A 145 -8.65 6.28 -9.34
CA GLN A 145 -9.18 7.40 -10.13
C GLN A 145 -10.51 7.05 -10.78
N MET A 146 -10.65 5.85 -11.35
CA MET A 146 -11.92 5.37 -11.90
C MET A 146 -13.01 5.34 -10.82
N MET A 147 -12.70 4.83 -9.64
CA MET A 147 -13.63 4.80 -8.52
C MET A 147 -14.19 6.20 -8.21
N LEU A 148 -13.34 7.23 -8.11
CA LEU A 148 -13.79 8.60 -7.88
C LEU A 148 -14.64 9.14 -9.04
N ASN A 149 -14.25 8.87 -10.29
CA ASN A 149 -14.99 9.32 -11.48
C ASN A 149 -16.35 8.62 -11.66
N THR A 150 -16.59 7.50 -10.98
CA THR A 150 -17.89 6.81 -10.98
C THR A 150 -18.86 7.33 -9.91
N LEU A 151 -18.42 8.24 -9.03
CA LEU A 151 -19.27 8.83 -8.01
C LEU A 151 -20.22 9.88 -8.61
N ASP A 152 -21.49 9.81 -8.23
CA ASP A 152 -22.50 10.75 -8.69
C ASP A 152 -22.29 12.14 -8.10
N GLY A 153 -22.01 13.13 -8.95
CA GLY A 153 -22.09 14.56 -8.61
C GLY A 153 -20.78 15.24 -8.22
N VAL A 154 -19.66 14.54 -8.24
CA VAL A 154 -18.30 15.12 -8.13
C VAL A 154 -17.68 15.41 -9.49
#